data_AF-R6EVK0-F1
#
_entry.id   AF-R6EVK0-F1
#
_cell.length_a   1.000
_cell.length_b   1.000
_cell.length_c   1.000
_cell.angle_alpha   90.00
_cell.angle_beta   90.00
_cell.angle_gamma   90.00
#
_symmetry.space_group_name_H-M   'P 1'
#
loop_
_entity.id
_entity.type
_entity.pdbx_description
1 polymer ?
#
loop_
_entity_poly.entity_id
_entity_poly.type
_entity_poly.pdbx_seq_one_letter_code
_entity_poly.pdbx_strand_id
1 'polypeptide(L)'
;MAQGVANLASPLFGGIPATGAIARTMTNINNGGRTPIAGIIHAVVLLLIFLFFMPLAKYIPMACLAGVLVIVSYGMCGWRSFMALMKNPKSDVTVLLITFFLTIIFDLTVAIEVGLIIACLLFMKRMSETTDVKVIMDEINEESDISKGNIEHITIPEGVEVYEINGPYFFGAGNKFEEIMASFGDRPKVRIIRMRKVPFVDSTGIHNLTNLCEMSKNEGITIVLSGVSEKVHAQLQKARFYDLVGEENICSHINLALERAKKIVGEK
;
A
#
# COMPACT_ATOMS: atom_id res chain seq x y z
N MET A 1 13.81 1.03 -21.39
CA MET A 1 13.92 1.18 -22.87
C MET A 1 15.23 0.58 -23.41
N ALA A 2 16.41 1.09 -23.06
CA ALA A 2 17.69 0.60 -23.62
C ALA A 2 17.95 -0.92 -23.43
N GLN A 3 17.75 -1.45 -22.22
CA GLN A 3 17.88 -2.90 -21.96
C GLN A 3 16.85 -3.73 -22.74
N GLY A 4 15.66 -3.18 -23.00
CA GLY A 4 14.63 -3.84 -23.83
C GLY A 4 15.06 -3.92 -25.29
N VAL A 5 15.60 -2.83 -25.84
CA VAL A 5 16.16 -2.82 -27.20
C VAL A 5 17.34 -3.79 -27.31
N ALA A 6 18.23 -3.82 -26.31
CA ALA A 6 19.33 -4.78 -26.27
C ALA A 6 18.84 -6.24 -26.25
N ASN A 7 17.79 -6.55 -25.48
CA ASN A 7 17.19 -7.88 -25.43
C ASN A 7 16.38 -8.25 -26.67
N LEU A 8 15.93 -7.27 -27.45
CA LEU A 8 15.32 -7.51 -28.76
C LEU A 8 16.38 -7.83 -29.82
N ALA A 9 17.54 -7.17 -29.74
CA ALA A 9 18.65 -7.37 -30.68
C ALA A 9 19.49 -8.63 -30.37
N SER A 10 19.67 -8.98 -29.09
CA SER A 10 20.54 -10.09 -28.63
C SER A 10 20.22 -11.44 -29.31
N PRO A 11 18.95 -11.88 -29.42
CA PRO A 11 18.61 -13.16 -30.05
C PRO A 11 18.96 -13.24 -31.54
N LEU A 12 18.99 -12.11 -32.26
CA LEU A 12 19.35 -12.07 -33.69
C LEU A 12 20.80 -12.52 -33.93
N PHE A 13 21.65 -12.45 -32.91
CA PHE A 13 23.04 -12.88 -32.94
C PHE A 13 23.29 -14.13 -32.09
N GLY A 14 22.23 -14.86 -31.69
CA GLY A 14 22.33 -16.04 -30.81
C GLY A 14 22.68 -15.71 -29.36
N GLY A 15 22.48 -14.46 -28.94
CA GLY A 15 22.75 -14.00 -27.59
C GLY A 15 21.66 -14.37 -26.59
N ILE A 16 22.05 -14.49 -25.31
CA ILE A 16 21.15 -14.70 -24.17
C ILE A 16 20.60 -13.36 -23.65
N PRO A 17 19.54 -13.38 -22.82
CA PRO A 17 19.02 -12.17 -22.20
C PRO A 17 20.11 -11.40 -21.44
N ALA A 18 20.29 -10.14 -21.80
CA ALA A 18 21.21 -9.22 -21.18
C ALA A 18 20.54 -8.45 -20.03
N THR A 19 21.28 -8.32 -18.94
CA THR A 19 20.93 -7.48 -17.80
C THR A 19 22.15 -6.69 -17.31
N GLY A 20 21.91 -5.71 -16.46
CA GLY A 20 22.98 -4.96 -15.81
C GLY A 20 23.84 -5.87 -14.93
N ALA A 21 25.16 -5.85 -15.14
CA ALA A 21 26.11 -6.61 -14.32
C ALA A 21 26.68 -5.71 -13.21
N ILE A 22 26.08 -5.78 -12.01
CA ILE A 22 26.43 -4.91 -10.86
C ILE A 22 27.93 -4.90 -10.58
N ALA A 23 28.55 -6.09 -10.47
CA ALA A 23 29.97 -6.22 -10.18
C ALA A 23 30.86 -5.53 -11.25
N ARG A 24 30.50 -5.65 -12.52
CA ARG A 24 31.26 -5.05 -13.64
C ARG A 24 31.12 -3.53 -13.65
N THR A 25 29.92 -3.03 -13.41
CA THR A 25 29.65 -1.59 -13.32
C THR A 25 30.39 -0.97 -12.15
N MET A 26 30.43 -1.65 -10.99
CA MET A 26 31.16 -1.18 -9.81
C MET A 26 32.67 -1.09 -10.08
N THR A 27 33.26 -2.13 -10.68
CA THR A 27 34.68 -2.09 -11.09
C THR A 27 34.95 -0.99 -12.12
N ASN A 28 34.07 -0.79 -13.10
CA ASN A 28 34.21 0.28 -14.08
C ASN A 28 34.20 1.67 -13.44
N ILE A 29 33.28 1.92 -12.49
CA ILE A 29 33.19 3.19 -11.76
C ILE A 29 34.43 3.40 -10.87
N ASN A 30 34.87 2.37 -10.16
CA ASN A 30 36.06 2.43 -9.29
C ASN A 30 37.34 2.71 -10.10
N ASN A 31 37.39 2.25 -11.36
CA ASN A 31 38.48 2.55 -12.30
C ASN A 31 38.30 3.88 -13.06
N GLY A 32 37.37 4.74 -12.64
CA GLY A 32 37.18 6.08 -13.21
C GLY A 32 36.31 6.12 -14.48
N GLY A 33 35.66 5.02 -14.86
CA GLY A 33 34.73 4.95 -15.98
C GLY A 33 33.47 5.79 -15.71
N ARG A 34 33.26 6.85 -16.50
CA ARG A 34 32.16 7.82 -16.31
C ARG A 34 31.25 7.99 -17.53
N THR A 35 31.62 7.42 -18.67
CA THR A 35 30.91 7.60 -19.94
C THR A 35 30.50 6.26 -20.56
N PRO A 36 29.47 6.23 -21.43
CA PRO A 36 29.06 5.02 -22.15
C PRO A 36 30.17 4.41 -23.03
N ILE A 37 31.17 5.21 -23.38
CA ILE A 37 32.34 4.80 -24.18
C ILE A 37 33.09 3.65 -23.51
N ALA A 38 33.17 3.62 -22.18
CA ALA A 38 33.81 2.51 -21.45
C ALA A 38 33.12 1.16 -21.73
N GLY A 39 31.78 1.15 -21.83
CA GLY A 39 31.01 -0.04 -22.18
C GLY A 39 31.23 -0.49 -23.64
N ILE A 40 31.31 0.48 -24.56
CA ILE A 40 31.60 0.20 -25.99
C ILE A 40 33.00 -0.40 -26.15
N ILE A 41 34.01 0.20 -25.51
CA ILE A 41 35.38 -0.32 -25.52
C ILE A 41 35.41 -1.73 -24.92
N HIS A 42 34.73 -1.96 -23.79
CA HIS A 42 34.66 -3.29 -23.19
C HIS A 42 34.04 -4.33 -24.14
N ALA A 43 32.96 -3.99 -24.85
CA ALA A 43 32.33 -4.89 -25.82
C ALA A 43 33.26 -5.19 -27.01
N VAL A 44 33.94 -4.17 -27.55
CA VAL A 44 34.91 -4.34 -28.66
C VAL A 44 36.10 -5.19 -28.23
N VAL A 45 36.66 -4.94 -27.04
CA VAL A 45 37.77 -5.73 -26.49
C VAL A 45 37.35 -7.18 -26.28
N LEU A 46 36.15 -7.43 -25.73
CA LEU A 46 35.63 -8.78 -25.55
C LEU A 46 35.44 -9.50 -26.89
N LEU A 47 34.95 -8.80 -27.92
CA LEU A 47 34.82 -9.33 -29.27
C LEU A 47 36.19 -9.72 -29.87
N LEU A 48 37.20 -8.85 -29.71
CA LEU A 48 38.56 -9.15 -30.18
C LEU A 48 39.17 -10.35 -29.44
N ILE A 49 38.98 -10.44 -28.12
CA ILE A 49 39.42 -11.59 -27.33
C ILE A 49 38.76 -12.87 -27.85
N PHE A 50 37.45 -12.86 -28.13
CA PHE A 50 36.79 -14.03 -28.71
C PHE A 50 37.27 -14.35 -30.13
N LEU A 51 37.58 -13.37 -30.98
CA LEU A 51 38.03 -13.66 -32.33
C LEU A 51 39.45 -14.25 -32.37
N PHE A 52 40.37 -13.73 -31.57
CA PHE A 52 41.80 -14.09 -31.63
C PHE A 52 42.22 -15.14 -30.58
N PHE A 53 41.63 -15.12 -29.38
CA PHE A 53 42.08 -15.92 -28.24
C PHE A 53 41.16 -17.08 -27.88
N MET A 54 40.06 -17.31 -28.61
CA MET A 54 39.18 -18.47 -28.38
C MET A 54 39.90 -19.83 -28.43
N PRO A 55 40.92 -20.08 -29.28
CA PRO A 55 41.66 -21.33 -29.24
C PRO A 55 42.36 -21.58 -27.90
N LEU A 56 42.80 -20.52 -27.20
CA LEU A 56 43.45 -20.63 -25.90
C LEU A 56 42.46 -20.93 -24.77
N ALA A 57 41.18 -20.59 -24.93
CA ALA A 57 40.15 -20.81 -23.92
C ALA A 57 39.99 -22.30 -23.54
N LYS A 58 40.34 -23.22 -24.46
CA LYS A 58 40.30 -24.67 -24.22
C LYS A 58 41.28 -25.14 -23.12
N TYR A 59 42.30 -24.35 -22.81
CA TYR A 59 43.30 -24.68 -21.78
C TYR A 59 42.93 -24.17 -20.39
N ILE A 60 41.81 -23.45 -20.23
CA ILE A 60 41.40 -22.89 -18.94
C ILE A 60 40.90 -24.04 -18.04
N PRO A 61 41.55 -24.31 -16.90
CA PRO A 61 41.10 -25.35 -15.99
C PRO A 61 39.75 -24.98 -15.36
N MET A 62 38.82 -25.94 -15.29
CA MET A 62 37.51 -25.73 -14.67
C MET A 62 37.62 -25.32 -13.19
N ALA A 63 38.67 -25.76 -12.49
CA ALA A 63 38.94 -25.36 -11.11
C ALA A 63 39.16 -23.84 -10.96
N CYS A 64 39.81 -23.20 -11.94
CA CYS A 64 40.00 -21.74 -11.92
C CYS A 64 38.66 -21.01 -12.08
N LEU A 65 37.80 -21.49 -12.99
CA LEU A 65 36.47 -20.92 -13.20
C LEU A 65 35.59 -21.08 -11.94
N ALA A 66 35.63 -22.26 -11.31
CA ALA A 66 34.93 -22.50 -10.05
C ALA A 66 35.41 -21.54 -8.94
N GLY A 67 36.72 -21.35 -8.80
CA GLY A 67 37.29 -20.39 -7.84
C GLY A 67 36.81 -18.95 -8.06
N VAL A 68 36.78 -18.50 -9.32
CA VAL A 68 36.23 -17.18 -9.67
C VAL A 68 34.74 -17.09 -9.32
N LEU A 69 33.94 -18.11 -9.64
CA LEU A 69 32.52 -18.13 -9.32
C LEU A 69 32.26 -18.08 -7.82
N VAL A 70 33.04 -18.80 -7.00
CA VAL A 70 32.91 -18.77 -5.53
C VAL A 70 33.17 -17.37 -4.99
N ILE A 71 34.24 -16.70 -5.44
CA ILE A 71 34.57 -15.33 -4.99
C ILE A 71 33.49 -14.33 -5.42
N VAL A 72 33.01 -14.43 -6.66
CA VAL A 72 31.94 -13.56 -7.16
C VAL A 72 30.65 -13.80 -6.37
N SER A 73 30.31 -15.06 -6.09
CA SER A 73 29.13 -15.44 -5.30
C SER A 73 29.24 -14.92 -3.86
N TYR A 74 30.43 -15.01 -3.26
CA TYR A 74 30.69 -14.48 -1.92
C TYR A 74 30.49 -12.95 -1.87
N GLY A 75 30.99 -12.23 -2.87
CA GLY A 75 30.79 -10.78 -2.98
C GLY A 75 29.32 -10.38 -3.17
N MET A 76 28.53 -11.22 -3.86
CA MET A 76 27.12 -10.96 -4.14
C MET A 76 26.15 -11.48 -3.05
N CYS A 77 26.61 -12.36 -2.14
CA CYS A 77 25.77 -12.96 -1.10
C CYS A 77 25.15 -11.92 -0.15
N GLY A 78 25.81 -10.77 0.06
CA GLY A 78 25.20 -9.65 0.79
C GLY A 78 24.77 -9.99 2.22
N TRP A 79 25.44 -10.93 2.90
CA TRP A 79 25.07 -11.47 4.22
C TRP A 79 24.73 -10.39 5.27
N ARG A 80 25.42 -9.25 5.24
CA ARG A 80 25.15 -8.12 6.14
C ARG A 80 23.74 -7.53 5.93
N SER A 81 23.33 -7.39 4.68
CA SER A 81 21.98 -6.92 4.33
C SER A 81 20.94 -7.95 4.76
N PHE A 82 21.18 -9.23 4.54
CA PHE A 82 20.30 -10.31 5.01
C PHE A 82 20.09 -10.23 6.53
N MET A 83 21.17 -10.10 7.29
CA MET A 83 21.10 -9.97 8.75
C MET A 83 20.43 -8.67 9.21
N ALA A 84 20.55 -7.58 8.46
CA ALA A 84 19.85 -6.34 8.75
C ALA A 84 18.33 -6.48 8.54
N LEU A 85 17.91 -7.15 7.46
CA LEU A 85 16.49 -7.40 7.18
C LEU A 85 15.84 -8.33 8.21
N MET A 86 16.59 -9.21 8.86
CA MET A 86 16.08 -10.06 9.96
C MET A 86 15.58 -9.27 11.18
N LYS A 87 15.89 -7.97 11.28
CA LYS A 87 15.41 -7.09 12.35
C LYS A 87 14.06 -6.40 12.04
N ASN A 88 13.52 -6.60 10.83
CA ASN A 88 12.25 -6.02 10.40
C ASN A 88 11.04 -6.70 11.07
N PRO A 89 9.81 -6.15 10.90
CA PRO A 89 8.60 -6.80 11.39
C PRO A 89 8.51 -8.27 10.97
N LYS A 90 7.94 -9.12 11.85
CA LYS A 90 7.87 -10.58 11.63
C LYS A 90 7.29 -10.96 10.27
N SER A 91 6.30 -10.22 9.79
CA SER A 91 5.69 -10.41 8.46
C SER A 91 6.72 -10.30 7.34
N ASP A 92 7.59 -9.29 7.36
CA ASP A 92 8.59 -9.05 6.31
C ASP A 92 9.72 -10.08 6.39
N VAL A 93 10.10 -10.48 7.60
CA VAL A 93 11.09 -11.56 7.82
C VAL A 93 10.57 -12.89 7.30
N THR A 94 9.28 -13.20 7.51
CA THR A 94 8.67 -14.42 6.97
C THR A 94 8.71 -14.43 5.45
N VAL A 95 8.42 -13.32 4.76
CA VAL A 95 8.53 -13.25 3.28
C VAL A 95 9.96 -13.49 2.83
N LEU A 96 10.93 -12.85 3.48
CA LEU A 96 12.35 -13.03 3.18
C LEU A 96 12.76 -14.50 3.30
N LEU A 97 12.42 -15.16 4.41
CA LEU A 97 12.80 -16.56 4.64
C LEU A 97 12.13 -17.48 3.63
N ILE A 98 10.82 -17.32 3.40
CA ILE A 98 10.08 -18.13 2.43
C ILE A 98 10.71 -18.00 1.04
N THR A 99 10.90 -16.77 0.55
CA THR A 99 11.48 -16.53 -0.79
C THR A 99 12.91 -17.05 -0.90
N PHE A 100 13.72 -16.91 0.14
CA PHE A 100 15.07 -17.46 0.19
C PHE A 100 15.09 -18.99 0.09
N PHE A 101 14.31 -19.69 0.92
CA PHE A 101 14.26 -21.15 0.90
C PHE A 101 13.65 -21.68 -0.40
N LEU A 102 12.63 -21.01 -0.95
CA LEU A 102 12.04 -21.39 -2.23
C LEU A 102 13.05 -21.29 -3.37
N THR A 103 13.89 -20.26 -3.37
CA THR A 103 14.95 -20.08 -4.38
C THR A 103 15.96 -21.22 -4.34
N ILE A 104 16.28 -21.75 -3.15
CA ILE A 104 17.25 -22.84 -2.97
C ILE A 104 16.65 -24.21 -3.31
N ILE A 105 15.39 -24.45 -2.92
CA ILE A 105 14.76 -25.78 -3.02
C ILE A 105 14.13 -26.00 -4.40
N PHE A 106 13.53 -24.97 -5.00
CA PHE A 106 12.82 -25.05 -6.27
C PHE A 106 13.59 -24.32 -7.36
N ASP A 107 13.31 -23.04 -7.56
CA ASP A 107 14.03 -22.15 -8.46
C ASP A 107 13.68 -20.68 -8.15
N LEU A 108 14.38 -19.77 -8.83
CA LEU A 108 14.16 -18.33 -8.71
C LEU A 108 12.76 -17.90 -9.19
N THR A 109 12.20 -18.57 -10.20
CA THR A 109 10.91 -18.19 -10.81
C THR A 109 9.78 -18.39 -9.81
N VAL A 110 9.67 -19.58 -9.24
CA VAL A 110 8.68 -19.94 -8.22
C VAL A 110 8.83 -19.05 -6.99
N ALA A 111 10.07 -18.77 -6.57
CA ALA A 111 10.34 -17.87 -5.45
C ALA A 111 9.80 -16.45 -5.65
N ILE A 112 9.99 -15.89 -6.85
CA ILE A 112 9.51 -14.54 -7.18
C ILE A 112 7.97 -14.51 -7.20
N GLU A 113 7.33 -15.49 -7.83
CA GLU A 113 5.86 -15.56 -7.92
C GLU A 113 5.22 -15.63 -6.54
N VAL A 114 5.67 -16.58 -5.70
CA VAL A 114 5.14 -16.75 -4.35
C VAL A 114 5.46 -15.54 -3.47
N GLY A 115 6.67 -15.00 -3.57
CA GLY A 115 7.08 -13.80 -2.85
C GLY A 115 6.18 -12.60 -3.16
N LEU A 116 5.85 -12.39 -4.44
CA LEU A 116 4.96 -11.32 -4.88
C LEU A 116 3.54 -11.50 -4.31
N ILE A 117 2.99 -12.71 -4.36
CA ILE A 117 1.66 -13.00 -3.82
C ILE A 117 1.61 -12.67 -2.31
N ILE A 118 2.59 -13.14 -1.53
CA ILE A 118 2.63 -12.89 -0.09
C ILE A 118 2.80 -11.39 0.19
N ALA A 119 3.66 -10.69 -0.58
CA ALA A 119 3.83 -9.24 -0.44
C ALA A 119 2.53 -8.48 -0.71
N CYS A 120 1.78 -8.85 -1.74
CA CYS A 120 0.46 -8.28 -2.04
C CYS A 120 -0.54 -8.54 -0.90
N LEU A 121 -0.60 -9.76 -0.36
CA LEU A 121 -1.47 -10.10 0.77
C LEU A 121 -1.12 -9.30 2.03
N LEU A 122 0.16 -9.15 2.34
CA LEU A 122 0.63 -8.35 3.47
C LEU A 122 0.34 -6.87 3.28
N PHE A 123 0.49 -6.36 2.07
CA PHE A 123 0.12 -4.98 1.74
C PHE A 123 -1.39 -4.75 1.97
N MET A 124 -2.24 -5.65 1.48
CA MET A 124 -3.69 -5.58 1.72
C MET A 124 -4.02 -5.68 3.21
N LYS A 125 -3.36 -6.56 3.96
CA LYS A 125 -3.56 -6.69 5.40
C LYS A 125 -3.18 -5.39 6.15
N ARG A 126 -2.02 -4.80 5.85
CA ARG A 126 -1.58 -3.53 6.46
C ARG A 126 -2.52 -2.38 6.13
N MET A 127 -3.01 -2.33 4.89
CA MET A 127 -4.03 -1.36 4.48
C MET A 127 -5.35 -1.59 5.24
N SER A 128 -5.70 -2.87 5.48
CA SER A 128 -6.87 -3.26 6.25
C SER A 128 -6.81 -2.79 7.71
N GLU A 129 -5.67 -3.02 8.35
CA GLU A 129 -5.43 -2.70 9.76
C GLU A 129 -5.29 -1.20 10.04
N THR A 130 -5.01 -0.38 9.01
CA THR A 130 -4.94 1.08 9.15
C THR A 130 -6.33 1.73 9.21
N THR A 131 -7.41 0.97 8.97
CA THR A 131 -8.77 1.48 9.18
C THR A 131 -9.21 1.29 10.61
N ASP A 132 -9.21 2.40 11.36
CA ASP A 132 -9.59 2.49 12.77
C ASP A 132 -10.90 3.29 12.87
N VAL A 133 -12.00 2.64 13.26
CA VAL A 133 -13.27 3.32 13.55
C VAL A 133 -13.25 3.66 15.04
N LYS A 134 -13.18 4.96 15.37
CA LYS A 134 -13.30 5.43 16.76
C LYS A 134 -14.72 5.92 17.00
N VAL A 135 -15.36 5.37 18.04
CA VAL A 135 -16.63 5.90 18.57
C VAL A 135 -16.30 6.96 19.60
N ILE A 136 -16.83 8.18 19.43
CA ILE A 136 -16.65 9.27 20.38
C ILE A 136 -18.04 9.58 20.96
N MET A 137 -18.33 9.04 22.15
CA MET A 137 -19.66 9.19 22.78
C MET A 137 -19.76 10.32 23.80
N ASP A 138 -18.67 10.76 24.42
CA ASP A 138 -18.70 11.82 25.42
C ASP A 138 -17.46 12.70 25.30
N GLU A 139 -17.70 14.01 25.10
CA GLU A 139 -16.74 15.11 25.02
C GLU A 139 -15.51 14.87 24.09
N ILE A 140 -15.23 15.82 23.20
CA ILE A 140 -14.00 15.78 22.41
C ILE A 140 -12.83 16.10 23.35
N ASN A 141 -12.32 15.10 24.07
CA ASN A 141 -11.12 15.22 24.88
C ASN A 141 -9.87 14.98 24.01
N GLU A 142 -8.87 15.82 24.26
CA GLU A 142 -7.83 16.31 23.33
C GLU A 142 -6.79 15.29 22.82
N GLU A 143 -6.86 13.99 23.12
CA GLU A 143 -5.67 13.14 23.00
C GLU A 143 -5.30 12.65 21.58
N SER A 144 -5.97 13.09 20.50
CA SER A 144 -5.62 12.60 19.15
C SER A 144 -5.40 13.63 18.03
N ASP A 145 -5.38 14.93 18.32
CA ASP A 145 -5.05 15.97 17.32
C ASP A 145 -4.13 17.08 17.89
N ILE A 146 -3.05 16.71 18.61
CA ILE A 146 -1.97 17.66 18.95
C ILE A 146 -1.07 17.88 17.71
N SER A 147 -1.60 18.55 16.70
CA SER A 147 -0.82 19.42 15.81
C SER A 147 -1.73 20.12 14.81
N LYS A 148 -2.02 21.38 15.15
CA LYS A 148 -2.48 22.50 14.31
C LYS A 148 -3.90 22.98 14.59
N GLY A 149 -3.97 23.96 15.50
CA GLY A 149 -4.72 25.20 15.31
C GLY A 149 -6.24 25.13 15.44
N ASN A 150 -6.74 25.73 16.53
CA ASN A 150 -8.07 26.27 16.73
C ASN A 150 -9.26 25.33 16.46
N ILE A 151 -9.75 24.59 17.45
CA ILE A 151 -11.18 24.22 17.48
C ILE A 151 -11.71 24.29 18.92
N GLU A 152 -12.81 25.03 19.04
CA GLU A 152 -13.64 25.32 20.21
C GLU A 152 -14.22 24.04 20.85
N HIS A 153 -14.58 24.10 22.14
CA HIS A 153 -15.36 23.09 22.83
C HIS A 153 -16.63 22.76 22.03
N ILE A 154 -16.70 21.57 21.43
CA ILE A 154 -17.89 21.10 20.71
C ILE A 154 -18.78 20.33 21.68
N THR A 155 -19.85 20.96 22.16
CA THR A 155 -20.87 20.30 22.98
C THR A 155 -21.80 19.48 22.08
N ILE A 156 -21.83 18.16 22.28
CA ILE A 156 -22.72 17.25 21.56
C ILE A 156 -24.13 17.36 22.20
N PRO A 157 -25.21 17.60 21.42
CA PRO A 157 -26.56 17.65 21.95
C PRO A 157 -27.06 16.27 22.41
N GLU A 158 -27.94 16.23 23.42
CA GLU A 158 -28.60 14.99 23.86
C GLU A 158 -29.34 14.31 22.69
N GLY A 159 -29.13 13.00 22.54
CA GLY A 159 -29.71 12.19 21.46
C GLY A 159 -28.94 12.24 20.14
N VAL A 160 -27.73 12.80 20.11
CA VAL A 160 -26.81 12.78 18.96
C VAL A 160 -25.56 11.97 19.28
N GLU A 161 -25.22 11.01 18.43
CA GLU A 161 -23.96 10.25 18.51
C GLU A 161 -22.99 10.65 17.39
N VAL A 162 -21.70 10.73 17.69
CA VAL A 162 -20.66 11.07 16.69
C VAL A 162 -19.67 9.92 16.54
N TYR A 163 -19.52 9.42 15.31
CA TYR A 163 -18.56 8.39 14.94
C TYR A 163 -17.48 8.98 14.05
N GLU A 164 -16.22 8.62 14.27
CA GLU A 164 -15.13 9.01 13.38
C GLU A 164 -14.49 7.79 12.71
N ILE A 165 -14.51 7.80 11.37
CA ILE A 165 -13.88 6.78 10.55
C ILE A 165 -12.49 7.29 10.17
N ASN A 166 -11.45 6.59 10.65
CA ASN A 166 -10.07 6.86 10.27
C ASN A 166 -9.59 5.79 9.29
N GLY A 167 -9.05 6.21 8.14
CA GLY A 167 -8.56 5.30 7.11
C GLY A 167 -9.54 5.07 5.97
N PRO A 168 -9.13 4.35 4.92
CA PRO A 168 -9.98 4.14 3.75
C PRO A 168 -11.17 3.24 4.09
N TYR A 169 -12.35 3.63 3.62
CA TYR A 169 -13.59 2.87 3.88
C TYR A 169 -13.75 1.80 2.78
N PHE A 170 -13.13 0.65 3.00
CA PHE A 170 -13.24 -0.57 2.18
C PHE A 170 -13.87 -1.72 3.01
N PHE A 171 -14.10 -2.87 2.36
CA PHE A 171 -14.72 -4.11 2.88
C PHE A 171 -14.44 -4.47 4.36
N GLY A 172 -13.24 -4.20 4.90
CA GLY A 172 -12.87 -4.56 6.28
C GLY A 172 -13.41 -3.64 7.38
N ALA A 173 -13.77 -2.41 7.04
CA ALA A 173 -14.20 -1.40 8.01
C ALA A 173 -15.70 -1.50 8.34
N GLY A 174 -16.52 -1.85 7.34
CA GLY A 174 -17.98 -1.94 7.49
C GLY A 174 -18.40 -2.99 8.53
N ASN A 175 -17.79 -4.17 8.49
CA ASN A 175 -18.13 -5.24 9.45
C ASN A 175 -17.78 -4.86 10.89
N LYS A 176 -16.63 -4.20 11.12
CA LYS A 176 -16.28 -3.68 12.45
C LYS A 176 -17.23 -2.58 12.91
N PHE A 177 -17.66 -1.72 12.00
CA PHE A 177 -18.64 -0.67 12.30
C PHE A 177 -19.97 -1.30 12.75
N GLU A 178 -20.50 -2.26 12.00
CA GLU A 178 -21.72 -2.98 12.34
C GLU A 178 -21.62 -3.73 13.69
N GLU A 179 -20.50 -4.40 13.95
CA GLU A 179 -20.26 -5.13 15.21
C GLU A 179 -20.22 -4.19 16.44
N ILE A 180 -19.58 -3.03 16.29
CA ILE A 180 -19.55 -2.00 17.34
C ILE A 180 -20.96 -1.46 17.59
N MET A 181 -21.74 -1.20 16.54
CA MET A 181 -23.10 -0.69 16.67
C MET A 181 -24.07 -1.67 17.32
N ALA A 182 -23.93 -2.97 17.03
CA ALA A 182 -24.75 -4.01 17.65
C ALA A 182 -24.54 -4.12 19.17
N SER A 183 -23.44 -3.57 19.70
CA SER A 183 -23.10 -3.63 21.12
C SER A 183 -23.72 -2.50 21.97
N PHE A 184 -24.21 -1.42 21.36
CA PHE A 184 -24.79 -0.28 22.07
C PHE A 184 -26.33 -0.36 22.10
N GLY A 185 -26.90 -0.34 23.32
CA GLY A 185 -28.34 -0.52 23.56
C GLY A 185 -29.20 0.75 23.42
N ASP A 186 -28.58 1.94 23.38
CA ASP A 186 -29.30 3.20 23.21
C ASP A 186 -29.41 3.59 21.74
N ARG A 187 -30.60 4.07 21.36
CA ARG A 187 -30.91 4.48 19.98
C ARG A 187 -30.89 6.00 19.90
N PRO A 188 -29.84 6.64 19.35
CA PRO A 188 -29.83 8.08 19.18
C PRO A 188 -30.88 8.50 18.14
N LYS A 189 -31.33 9.76 18.21
CA LYS A 189 -32.18 10.34 17.16
C LYS A 189 -31.38 10.66 15.91
N VAL A 190 -30.11 11.08 16.07
CA VAL A 190 -29.22 11.45 14.96
C VAL A 190 -27.84 10.84 15.16
N ARG A 191 -27.26 10.30 14.09
CA ARG A 191 -25.91 9.75 14.07
C ARG A 191 -25.04 10.51 13.06
N ILE A 192 -23.98 11.15 13.54
CA ILE A 192 -23.04 11.90 12.71
C ILE A 192 -21.83 11.01 12.41
N ILE A 193 -21.51 10.80 11.13
CA ILE A 193 -20.34 10.04 10.69
C ILE A 193 -19.30 11.00 10.12
N ARG A 194 -18.17 11.14 10.83
CA ARG A 194 -17.02 11.94 10.42
C ARG A 194 -16.13 11.14 9.47
N MET A 195 -16.03 11.63 8.23
CA MET A 195 -15.24 11.05 7.15
C MET A 195 -14.00 11.88 6.79
N ARG A 196 -13.60 12.84 7.63
CA ARG A 196 -12.47 13.76 7.37
C ARG A 196 -11.15 13.02 7.10
N LYS A 197 -10.94 11.89 7.77
CA LYS A 197 -9.74 11.05 7.67
C LYS A 197 -9.93 9.88 6.68
N VAL A 198 -10.97 9.91 5.84
CA VAL A 198 -11.25 8.92 4.79
C VAL A 198 -10.71 9.40 3.43
N PRO A 199 -9.60 8.82 2.93
CA PRO A 199 -8.96 9.28 1.69
C PRO A 199 -9.71 8.87 0.41
N PHE A 200 -10.43 7.74 0.44
CA PHE A 200 -11.26 7.23 -0.65
C PHE A 200 -12.29 6.21 -0.14
N VAL A 201 -13.34 5.97 -0.93
CA VAL A 201 -14.36 4.94 -0.71
C VAL A 201 -14.51 4.14 -2.00
N ASP A 202 -14.54 2.81 -1.90
CA ASP A 202 -14.78 1.90 -3.02
C ASP A 202 -16.26 1.46 -3.11
N SER A 203 -16.61 0.63 -4.11
CA SER A 203 -17.99 0.16 -4.29
C SER A 203 -18.54 -0.58 -3.08
N THR A 204 -17.68 -1.31 -2.37
CA THR A 204 -18.06 -2.05 -1.16
C THR A 204 -18.32 -1.09 0.00
N GLY A 205 -17.44 -0.11 0.20
CA GLY A 205 -17.64 0.93 1.20
C GLY A 205 -18.94 1.68 0.96
N ILE A 206 -19.26 2.01 -0.30
CA ILE A 206 -20.56 2.62 -0.62
C ILE A 206 -21.71 1.68 -0.26
N HIS A 207 -21.65 0.40 -0.64
CA HIS A 207 -22.70 -0.57 -0.32
C HIS A 207 -22.93 -0.69 1.20
N ASN A 208 -21.86 -0.80 1.99
CA ASN A 208 -21.94 -0.88 3.44
C ASN A 208 -22.52 0.41 4.04
N LEU A 209 -22.15 1.58 3.50
CA LEU A 209 -22.71 2.85 3.94
C LEU A 209 -24.21 2.96 3.61
N THR A 210 -24.63 2.47 2.45
CA THR A 210 -26.04 2.40 2.05
C THR A 210 -26.82 1.49 2.98
N ASN A 211 -26.33 0.27 3.26
CA ASN A 211 -26.97 -0.67 4.18
C ASN A 211 -27.12 -0.06 5.57
N LEU A 212 -26.07 0.63 6.06
CA LEU A 212 -26.10 1.33 7.33
C LEU A 212 -27.20 2.42 7.38
N CYS A 213 -27.34 3.21 6.32
CA CYS A 213 -28.39 4.22 6.20
C CYS A 213 -29.78 3.58 6.17
N GLU A 214 -29.97 2.48 5.45
CA GLU A 214 -31.24 1.76 5.40
C GLU A 214 -31.64 1.16 6.75
N MET A 215 -30.68 0.50 7.43
CA MET A 215 -30.89 -0.04 8.79
C MET A 215 -31.24 1.08 9.78
N SER A 216 -30.48 2.17 9.77
CA SER A 216 -30.73 3.32 10.65
C SER A 216 -32.08 3.96 10.39
N LYS A 217 -32.51 4.05 9.12
CA LYS A 217 -33.83 4.56 8.75
C LYS A 217 -34.97 3.67 9.28
N ASN A 218 -34.81 2.35 9.26
CA ASN A 218 -35.77 1.41 9.84
C ASN A 218 -35.85 1.53 11.37
N GLU A 219 -34.77 1.95 12.02
CA GLU A 219 -34.72 2.21 13.46
C GLU A 219 -35.15 3.63 13.86
N GLY A 220 -35.46 4.50 12.89
CA GLY A 220 -35.83 5.89 13.11
C GLY A 220 -34.64 6.83 13.41
N ILE A 221 -33.43 6.39 13.13
CA ILE A 221 -32.18 7.12 13.33
C ILE A 221 -31.81 7.84 12.03
N THR A 222 -31.58 9.16 12.09
CA THR A 222 -31.14 9.92 10.91
C THR A 222 -29.62 9.98 10.84
N ILE A 223 -29.04 9.65 9.69
CA ILE A 223 -27.58 9.71 9.47
C ILE A 223 -27.20 11.05 8.84
N VAL A 224 -26.15 11.68 9.36
CA VAL A 224 -25.53 12.90 8.81
C VAL A 224 -24.04 12.63 8.58
N LEU A 225 -23.55 12.91 7.37
CA LEU A 225 -22.12 12.80 7.05
C LEU A 225 -21.41 14.14 7.30
N SER A 226 -20.19 14.09 7.82
CA SER A 226 -19.36 15.27 8.07
C SER A 226 -17.95 15.10 7.53
N GLY A 227 -17.40 16.12 6.89
CA GLY A 227 -15.98 16.11 6.48
C GLY A 227 -15.71 15.26 5.25
N VAL A 228 -16.70 15.11 4.36
CA VAL A 228 -16.53 14.33 3.13
C VAL A 228 -15.55 15.04 2.20
N SER A 229 -14.48 14.34 1.80
CA SER A 229 -13.49 14.89 0.85
C SER A 229 -14.04 14.93 -0.58
N GLU A 230 -13.52 15.81 -1.43
CA GLU A 230 -13.98 15.94 -2.83
C GLU A 230 -13.94 14.62 -3.61
N LYS A 231 -12.91 13.80 -3.36
CA LYS A 231 -12.76 12.48 -3.99
C LYS A 231 -13.89 11.54 -3.58
N VAL A 232 -14.33 11.60 -2.33
CA VAL A 232 -15.43 10.78 -1.81
C VAL A 232 -16.77 11.32 -2.31
N HIS A 233 -16.96 12.65 -2.39
CA HIS A 233 -18.14 13.24 -3.02
C HIS A 233 -18.37 12.73 -4.44
N ALA A 234 -17.32 12.70 -5.27
CA ALA A 234 -17.41 12.20 -6.63
C ALA A 234 -17.86 10.73 -6.72
N GLN A 235 -17.45 9.88 -5.76
CA GLN A 235 -17.87 8.48 -5.70
C GLN A 235 -19.30 8.34 -5.19
N LEU A 236 -19.69 9.09 -4.16
CA LEU A 236 -21.06 9.10 -3.63
C LEU A 236 -22.08 9.60 -4.67
N GLN A 237 -21.72 10.61 -5.48
CA GLN A 237 -22.58 11.12 -6.55
C GLN A 237 -22.77 10.07 -7.64
N LYS A 238 -21.69 9.40 -8.07
CA LYS A 238 -21.77 8.31 -9.06
C LYS A 238 -22.67 7.17 -8.58
N ALA A 239 -22.67 6.87 -7.29
CA ALA A 239 -23.50 5.83 -6.71
C ALA A 239 -24.91 6.29 -6.29
N ARG A 240 -25.30 7.54 -6.60
CA ARG A 240 -26.61 8.12 -6.23
C ARG A 240 -26.91 8.06 -4.73
N PHE A 241 -25.87 8.08 -3.91
CA PHE A 241 -26.01 8.02 -2.45
C PHE A 241 -26.73 9.26 -1.88
N TYR A 242 -26.63 10.38 -2.58
CA TYR A 242 -27.33 11.64 -2.24
C TYR A 242 -28.85 11.48 -2.25
N ASP A 243 -29.40 10.63 -3.12
CA ASP A 243 -30.85 10.39 -3.21
C ASP A 243 -31.37 9.65 -1.97
N LEU A 244 -30.50 8.89 -1.30
CA LEU A 244 -30.86 8.07 -0.13
C LEU A 244 -30.85 8.87 1.17
N VAL A 245 -29.83 9.70 1.37
CA VAL A 245 -29.60 10.44 2.63
C VAL A 245 -30.07 11.88 2.56
N GLY A 246 -30.18 12.46 1.36
CA GLY A 246 -30.48 13.87 1.12
C GLY A 246 -29.20 14.74 1.15
N GLU A 247 -29.08 15.66 0.18
CA GLU A 247 -27.94 16.58 0.05
C GLU A 247 -27.67 17.38 1.34
N GLU A 248 -28.73 17.79 2.01
CA GLU A 248 -28.75 18.52 3.28
C GLU A 248 -28.11 17.78 4.47
N ASN A 249 -27.99 16.46 4.40
CA ASN A 249 -27.39 15.63 5.45
C ASN A 249 -25.94 15.27 5.13
N ILE A 250 -25.35 15.85 4.08
CA ILE A 250 -23.94 15.67 3.72
C ILE A 250 -23.24 17.02 3.90
N CYS A 251 -22.52 17.16 5.01
CA CYS A 251 -21.89 18.40 5.43
C CYS A 251 -20.37 18.41 5.19
N SER A 252 -19.83 19.58 4.87
CA SER A 252 -18.38 19.77 4.68
C SER A 252 -17.59 19.70 5.99
N HIS A 253 -18.18 20.12 7.11
CA HIS A 253 -17.53 20.19 8.42
C HIS A 253 -18.47 19.82 9.58
N ILE A 254 -17.89 19.46 10.73
CA ILE A 254 -18.61 18.95 11.90
C ILE A 254 -19.62 19.95 12.48
N ASN A 255 -19.31 21.25 12.45
CA ASN A 255 -20.19 22.28 12.97
C ASN A 255 -21.52 22.34 12.20
N LEU A 256 -21.47 22.23 10.87
CA LEU A 256 -22.67 22.17 10.02
C LEU A 256 -23.49 20.89 10.28
N ALA A 257 -22.81 19.76 10.48
CA ALA A 257 -23.46 18.50 10.81
C ALA A 257 -24.17 18.57 12.17
N LEU A 258 -23.57 19.23 13.16
CA LEU A 258 -24.18 19.44 14.48
C LEU A 258 -25.34 20.43 14.44
N GLU A 259 -25.25 21.51 13.65
CA GLU A 259 -26.39 22.40 13.42
C GLU A 259 -27.56 21.67 12.76
N ARG A 260 -27.27 20.82 11.76
CA ARG A 260 -28.28 19.99 11.11
C ARG A 260 -28.89 19.01 12.11
N ALA A 261 -28.07 18.34 12.92
CA ALA A 261 -28.54 17.45 13.97
C ALA A 261 -29.43 18.17 15.00
N LYS A 262 -29.06 19.38 15.43
CA LYS A 262 -29.89 20.20 16.33
C LYS A 262 -31.26 20.53 15.73
N LYS A 263 -31.34 20.85 14.43
CA LYS A 263 -32.63 21.07 13.74
C LYS A 263 -33.48 19.80 13.76
N ILE A 264 -32.89 18.65 13.45
CA ILE A 264 -33.59 17.36 13.42
C ILE A 264 -34.10 16.97 14.82
N VAL A 265 -33.31 17.23 15.87
CA VAL A 265 -33.69 16.94 17.26
C VAL A 265 -34.74 17.92 17.79
N GLY A 266 -34.72 19.18 17.33
CA GLY A 266 -35.61 20.26 17.77
C GLY A 266 -36.92 20.43 16.96
N GLU A 267 -37.06 19.82 15.79
CA GLU A 267 -38.26 19.89 14.93
C GLU A 267 -39.40 18.93 15.34
N LYS A 268 -39.40 18.38 16.57
CA LYS A 268 -40.50 17.56 17.11
C LYS A 268 -40.92 17.96 18.51
#